data_AF-A0A426K410-F1
#
_entry.id   AF-A0A426K410-F1
#
_cell.length_a   1.000
_cell.length_b   1.000
_cell.length_c   1.000
_cell.angle_alpha   90.00
_cell.angle_beta   90.00
_cell.angle_gamma   90.00
#
_symmetry.space_group_name_H-M   'P 1'
#
loop_
_entity.id
_entity.type
_entity.pdbx_description
1 polymer ?
#
loop_
_entity_poly.entity_id
_entity_poly.type
_entity_poly.pdbx_seq_one_letter_code
_entity_poly.pdbx_strand_id
1 'polypeptide(L)' 'MSNKKTKREYWLFGALGSLVLGFGLCLLVESGFIKHSEAPTWHWIGLGTLSLILIMSGINFLFRSFESKIKLK' A
#
# COMPACT_ATOMS: atom_id res chain seq x y z
N MET A 1 21.03 12.22 17.61
CA MET A 1 20.04 11.11 17.54
C MET A 1 20.64 9.96 16.75
N SER A 2 20.56 8.73 17.25
CA SER A 2 21.31 7.58 16.72
C SER A 2 20.90 7.22 15.28
N ASN A 3 21.78 7.49 14.32
CA ASN A 3 21.65 7.22 12.87
C ASN A 3 21.12 5.82 12.51
N LYS A 4 21.29 4.82 13.39
CA LYS A 4 20.81 3.44 13.18
C LYS A 4 19.28 3.31 13.29
N LYS A 5 18.60 4.12 14.13
CA LYS A 5 17.15 4.04 14.31
C LYS A 5 16.40 4.50 13.07
N THR A 6 16.81 5.63 12.50
CA THR A 6 16.17 6.22 11.33
C THR A 6 16.34 5.36 10.07
N LYS A 7 17.48 4.66 9.92
CA LYS A 7 17.71 3.74 8.81
C LYS A 7 16.82 2.48 8.89
N ARG A 8 16.56 2.02 10.12
CA ARG A 8 15.64 0.89 10.39
C ARG A 8 14.19 1.30 10.16
N GLU A 9 13.77 2.50 10.58
CA GLU A 9 12.43 3.03 10.27
C GLU A 9 12.21 3.23 8.78
N TYR A 10 13.21 3.75 8.05
CA TYR A 10 13.16 3.85 6.59
C TYR A 10 12.84 2.50 5.94
N TRP A 11 13.58 1.46 6.32
CA TRP A 11 13.41 0.11 5.77
C TRP A 11 12.07 -0.52 6.19
N LEU A 12 11.65 -0.33 7.44
CA LEU A 12 10.36 -0.83 7.93
C LEU A 12 9.18 -0.15 7.24
N PHE A 13 9.12 1.18 7.22
CA PHE A 13 8.02 1.90 6.58
C PHE A 13 8.03 1.74 5.06
N GLY A 14 9.21 1.63 4.45
CA GLY A 14 9.35 1.38 3.01
C GLY A 14 8.89 -0.02 2.63
N ALA A 15 9.36 -1.06 3.34
CA ALA A 15 8.95 -2.44 3.09
C ALA A 15 7.45 -2.65 3.36
N LEU A 16 6.94 -2.09 4.46
CA LEU A 16 5.54 -2.22 4.84
C LEU A 16 4.63 -1.43 3.89
N GLY A 17 5.03 -0.23 3.47
CA GLY A 17 4.33 0.55 2.45
C GLY A 17 4.28 -0.16 1.09
N SER A 18 5.39 -0.75 0.64
CA SER A 18 5.45 -1.54 -0.60
C SER A 18 4.59 -2.80 -0.54
N LEU A 19 4.57 -3.51 0.59
CA LEU A 19 3.72 -4.69 0.78
C LEU A 19 2.24 -4.33 0.73
N VAL A 20 1.83 -3.27 1.44
CA VAL A 20 0.44 -2.81 1.47
C VAL A 20 0.00 -2.33 0.08
N LEU A 21 0.86 -1.59 -0.63
CA LEU A 21 0.58 -1.13 -1.99
C LEU A 21 0.44 -2.32 -2.96
N GLY A 22 1.38 -3.28 -2.91
CA GLY A 22 1.34 -4.49 -3.74
C GLY A 22 0.11 -5.36 -3.47
N PHE A 23 -0.28 -5.49 -2.21
CA PHE A 23 -1.50 -6.20 -1.82
C PHE A 23 -2.76 -5.48 -2.32
N GLY A 24 -2.82 -4.15 -2.21
CA GLY A 24 -3.87 -3.34 -2.80
C GLY A 24 -3.97 -3.49 -4.32
N LEU A 25 -2.84 -3.56 -5.03
CA LEU A 25 -2.82 -3.83 -6.47
C LEU A 25 -3.36 -5.22 -6.82
N CYS A 26 -3.03 -6.26 -6.05
CA CYS A 26 -3.60 -7.59 -6.24
C CYS A 26 -5.13 -7.58 -6.07
N LEU A 27 -5.63 -6.97 -4.98
CA LEU A 27 -7.06 -6.83 -4.73
C LEU A 27 -7.78 -6.04 -5.82
N LEU A 28 -7.13 -5.01 -6.38
CA LEU A 28 -7.66 -4.26 -7.51
C LEU A 28 -7.83 -5.16 -8.74
N VAL A 29 -6.81 -5.94 -9.10
CA VAL A 29 -6.87 -6.89 -10.23
C VAL A 29 -7.95 -7.94 -9.99
N GLU A 30 -7.97 -8.53 -8.79
CA GLU A 30 -8.95 -9.55 -8.41
C GLU A 30 -10.39 -9.01 -8.48
N SER A 31 -10.63 -7.79 -7.99
CA SER A 31 -11.94 -7.12 -8.12
C SER A 31 -12.35 -6.90 -9.59
N GLY A 32 -11.39 -6.61 -10.48
CA GLY A 32 -11.61 -6.45 -11.91
C GLY A 32 -11.99 -7.76 -12.62
N PHE A 33 -11.44 -8.90 -12.16
CA PHE A 33 -11.82 -10.23 -12.63
C PHE A 33 -13.19 -10.66 -12.10
N ILE A 34 -13.49 -10.38 -10.82
CA ILE A 34 -14.79 -10.67 -10.20
C ILE A 34 -15.92 -9.90 -10.91
N LYS A 35 -15.66 -8.66 -11.37
CA LYS A 35 -16.60 -7.90 -12.21
C LYS A 35 -17.02 -8.66 -13.47
N HIS A 36 -16.13 -9.44 -14.08
CA HIS A 36 -16.40 -10.21 -15.29
C HIS A 36 -17.05 -11.58 -15.01
N SER A 37 -17.07 -12.04 -13.76
CA SER A 37 -17.46 -13.42 -13.40
C SER A 37 -18.89 -13.54 -12.83
N GLU A 38 -19.84 -12.72 -13.27
CA GLU A 38 -21.27 -12.77 -12.85
C GLU A 38 -21.52 -12.63 -11.32
N ALA A 39 -20.53 -12.20 -10.56
CA ALA A 39 -20.63 -12.01 -9.11
C ALA A 39 -21.47 -10.77 -8.73
N PRO A 40 -22.10 -10.75 -7.53
CA PRO A 40 -22.93 -9.64 -7.09
C PRO A 40 -22.18 -8.30 -7.09
N THR A 41 -22.82 -7.27 -7.65
CA THR A 41 -22.18 -5.98 -7.95
C THR A 41 -21.57 -5.31 -6.72
N TRP A 42 -22.15 -5.54 -5.54
CA TRP A 42 -21.64 -5.01 -4.27
C TRP A 42 -20.27 -5.59 -3.86
N HIS A 43 -19.97 -6.82 -4.25
CA HIS A 43 -18.76 -7.51 -3.80
C HIS A 43 -17.50 -6.95 -4.48
N TRP A 44 -17.53 -6.76 -5.80
CA TRP A 44 -16.39 -6.19 -6.53
C TRP A 44 -16.21 -4.69 -6.27
N ILE A 45 -17.30 -3.94 -6.03
CA ILE A 45 -17.22 -2.53 -5.61
C ILE A 45 -16.59 -2.41 -4.22
N GLY A 46 -16.99 -3.28 -3.28
CA GLY A 46 -16.41 -3.32 -1.94
C GLY A 46 -14.91 -3.65 -1.97
N LEU A 47 -14.52 -4.71 -2.69
CA LEU A 47 -13.12 -5.09 -2.87
C LEU A 47 -12.31 -4.01 -3.61
N GLY A 48 -12.89 -3.38 -4.63
CA GLY A 48 -12.26 -2.27 -5.36
C GLY A 48 -12.06 -1.03 -4.49
N THR A 49 -13.02 -0.71 -3.62
CA THR A 49 -12.89 0.42 -2.68
C THR A 49 -11.85 0.13 -1.62
N LEU A 50 -11.85 -1.09 -1.07
CA LEU A 50 -10.84 -1.55 -0.11
C LEU A 50 -9.43 -1.52 -0.72
N SER A 51 -9.29 -1.95 -1.98
CA SER A 51 -8.02 -1.92 -2.69
C SER A 51 -7.50 -0.49 -2.85
N LEU A 52 -8.39 0.46 -3.15
CA LEU A 52 -8.05 1.88 -3.29
C LEU A 52 -7.55 2.47 -1.96
N ILE A 53 -8.21 2.15 -0.85
CA ILE A 53 -7.79 2.55 0.51
C ILE A 53 -6.39 2.00 0.80
N LEU A 54 -6.15 0.72 0.51
CA LEU A 54 -4.86 0.07 0.74
C LEU A 54 -3.75 0.68 -0.11
N ILE A 55 -3.99 0.90 -1.40
CA ILE A 55 -3.03 1.56 -2.30
C ILE A 55 -2.67 2.94 -1.74
N MET A 56 -3.68 3.73 -1.34
CA MET A 56 -3.44 5.09 -0.86
C MET A 56 -2.76 5.13 0.51
N SER A 57 -3.07 4.19 1.41
CA SER A 57 -2.32 4.00 2.66
C SER A 57 -0.87 3.57 2.39
N GLY A 58 -0.64 2.64 1.46
CA GLY A 58 0.70 2.19 1.07
C GLY A 58 1.57 3.32 0.51
N ILE A 59 0.99 4.16 -0.35
CA ILE A 59 1.65 5.36 -0.89
C ILE A 59 2.04 6.32 0.24
N ASN A 60 1.13 6.62 1.18
CA ASN A 60 1.43 7.50 2.32
C ASN A 60 2.58 6.96 3.18
N PHE A 61 2.62 5.64 3.43
CA PHE A 61 3.74 5.02 4.15
C PHE A 61 5.07 5.11 3.39
N LEU A 62 5.05 4.93 2.08
CA LEU A 62 6.22 5.10 1.22
C LEU A 62 6.74 6.54 1.24
N PHE A 63 5.86 7.54 1.15
CA PHE A 63 6.24 8.95 1.27
C PHE A 63 6.90 9.25 2.62
N ARG A 64 6.36 8.73 3.73
CA ARG A 64 6.94 8.89 5.07
C ARG A 64 8.32 8.23 5.20
N SER A 65 8.50 7.10 4.54
CA SER A 65 9.81 6.43 4.41
C SER A 65 10.79 7.32 3.62
N PHE A 66 10.40 7.82 2.45
CA PHE A 66 11.26 8.73 1.67
C PHE A 66 11.62 10.02 2.41
N GLU A 67 10.68 10.63 3.13
CA GLU A 67 10.94 11.80 3.97
C GLU A 67 12.00 11.49 5.05
N SER A 68 11.89 10.33 5.70
CA SER A 68 12.87 9.87 6.68
C SER A 68 14.26 9.64 6.07
N LYS A 69 14.31 9.21 4.79
CA LYS A 69 15.56 9.07 4.02
C LYS A 69 16.17 10.43 3.66
N ILE A 70 15.35 11.42 3.31
CA ILE A 70 15.80 12.78 2.98
C ILE A 70 16.36 13.45 4.23
N LYS A 71 15.70 13.32 5.39
CA LYS A 71 16.18 13.84 6.69
C LYS A 71 17.45 13.16 7.21
N LEU A 72 17.81 11.99 6.68
CA LEU A 72 19.04 11.27 6.98
C LEU A 72 20.24 11.74 6.14
N LYS A 73 20.00 12.48 5.06
CA LYS A 73 21.03 13.01 4.16
C LYS A 73 21.50 14.37 4.66
#